data_AF-Q7P342-F1
#
_entry.id   AF-Q7P342-F1
#
_cell.length_a   1.000
_cell.length_b   1.000
_cell.length_c   1.000
_cell.angle_alpha   90.00
_cell.angle_beta   90.00
_cell.angle_gamma   90.00
#
_symmetry.space_group_name_H-M   'P 1'
#
loop_
_entity.id
_entity.type
_entity.pdbx_description
1 polymer ?
#
loop_
_entity_poly.entity_id
_entity_poly.type
_entity_poly.pdbx_seq_one_letter_code
_entity_poly.pdbx_strand_id
1 'polypeptide(L)' 'MDMKMDTDTIVAGLLHDVVEDTLIPIADIKYNFGDTVATLVDGVTKLKALPNGTKNQAENIRKMILAMAEI' A
#
# COMPACT_ATOMS: atom_id res chain seq x y z
N MET A 1 7.69 20.74 16.22
CA MET A 1 8.71 19.81 15.67
C MET A 1 8.39 19.65 14.20
N ASP A 2 8.97 20.53 13.39
CA ASP A 2 8.95 20.45 11.94
C ASP A 2 9.42 19.06 11.52
N MET A 3 8.50 18.25 11.01
CA MET A 3 8.87 17.08 10.25
C MET A 3 9.63 17.60 9.03
N LYS A 4 10.96 17.56 9.08
CA LYS A 4 11.84 17.67 7.90
C LYS A 4 11.60 16.44 7.02
N MET A 5 10.39 16.31 6.50
CA MET A 5 10.10 15.38 5.43
C MET A 5 10.76 15.97 4.20
N ASP A 6 11.75 15.26 3.67
CA ASP A 6 12.30 15.55 2.35
C ASP A 6 11.13 15.79 1.39
N THR A 7 11.22 16.83 0.57
CA THR A 7 10.15 17.25 -0.35
C THR A 7 9.59 16.06 -1.15
N ASP A 8 10.45 15.10 -1.49
CA ASP A 8 10.13 13.84 -2.15
C ASP A 8 9.08 12.99 -1.40
N THR A 9 9.09 13.00 -0.06
CA THR A 9 8.12 12.26 0.78
C THR A 9 6.75 12.91 0.73
N ILE A 10 6.69 14.25 0.74
CA ILE A 10 5.43 15.00 0.62
C ILE A 10 4.84 14.81 -0.78
N VAL A 11 5.70 14.88 -1.81
CA VAL A 11 5.33 14.67 -3.21
C VAL A 11 4.83 13.24 -3.43
N ALA A 12 5.52 12.22 -2.90
CA ALA A 12 5.07 10.83 -2.98
C ALA A 12 3.71 10.62 -2.26
N GLY A 13 3.52 11.25 -1.10
CA GLY A 13 2.24 11.22 -0.38
C GLY A 13 1.08 11.90 -1.12
N LEU A 14 1.34 12.86 -2.02
CA LEU A 14 0.30 13.44 -2.87
C LEU A 14 0.05 12.62 -4.14
N LEU A 15 1.09 12.00 -4.69
CA LEU A 15 1.03 11.25 -5.95
C LEU A 15 0.60 9.79 -5.81
N HIS A 16 0.70 9.19 -4.62
CA HIS A 16 0.40 7.77 -4.45
C HIS A 16 -1.04 7.39 -4.85
N ASP A 17 -2.04 8.20 -4.47
CA ASP A 17 -3.43 7.98 -4.88
C ASP A 17 -3.64 8.27 -6.38
N VAL A 18 -2.82 9.13 -7.00
CA VAL A 18 -2.92 9.37 -8.45
C VAL A 18 -2.50 8.12 -9.22
N VAL A 19 -1.41 7.45 -8.83
CA VAL A 19 -0.98 6.20 -9.48
C VAL A 19 -1.92 5.04 -9.18
N GLU A 20 -2.60 5.07 -8.03
CA GLU A 20 -3.53 4.03 -7.59
C GLU A 20 -4.92 4.16 -8.24
N ASP A 21 -5.45 5.39 -8.34
CA ASP A 21 -6.82 5.68 -8.82
C ASP A 21 -6.88 6.05 -10.31
N THR A 22 -5.74 6.28 -10.97
CA THR A 22 -5.70 6.62 -12.40
C THR A 22 -4.81 5.67 -13.20
N LEU A 23 -4.96 5.70 -14.53
CA LEU A 23 -4.16 4.91 -15.47
C LEU A 23 -2.75 5.48 -15.71
N ILE A 24 -2.23 6.32 -14.81
CA ILE A 24 -0.91 6.92 -14.95
C ILE A 24 0.16 5.89 -14.56
N PRO A 25 1.08 5.53 -15.48
CA PRO A 25 2.17 4.61 -15.17
C PRO A 25 3.22 5.26 -14.26
N ILE A 26 3.84 4.46 -13.40
CA ILE A 26 5.00 4.87 -12.57
C ILE A 26 6.17 5.42 -13.43
N ALA A 27 6.26 5.03 -14.69
CA ALA A 27 7.23 5.58 -15.63
C ALA A 27 7.06 7.10 -15.83
N ASP A 28 5.81 7.59 -15.85
CA ASP A 28 5.53 9.03 -15.97
C ASP A 28 5.88 9.77 -14.69
N ILE A 29 5.67 9.15 -13.52
CA ILE A 29 6.12 9.70 -12.24
C ILE A 29 7.64 9.82 -12.21
N LYS A 30 8.35 8.79 -12.68
CA LYS A 30 9.82 8.78 -12.76
C LYS A 30 10.35 9.85 -13.72
N TYR A 31 9.69 10.07 -14.85
CA TYR A 31 10.08 11.10 -15.81
C TYR A 31 9.86 12.53 -15.26
N ASN A 32 8.75 12.77 -14.57
CA ASN A 32 8.38 14.11 -14.09
C ASN A 32 8.98 14.49 -12.73
N PHE A 33 9.15 13.53 -11.82
CA PHE A 33 9.55 13.77 -10.42
C PHE A 33 10.86 13.07 -10.02
N GLY A 34 11.41 12.23 -10.90
CA GLY A 34 12.66 11.52 -10.65
C GLY A 34 12.50 10.14 -9.99
N ASP A 35 13.61 9.43 -9.90
CA ASP A 35 13.66 8.02 -9.46
C ASP A 35 13.32 7.84 -7.98
N THR A 36 13.72 8.80 -7.12
CA THR A 36 13.44 8.78 -5.67
C THR A 36 11.95 8.82 -5.38
N VAL A 37 11.22 9.75 -6.01
CA VAL A 37 9.77 9.90 -5.84
C VAL A 37 9.02 8.68 -6.40
N ALA A 38 9.43 8.18 -7.57
CA ALA A 38 8.83 6.99 -8.15
C ALA A 38 8.98 5.75 -7.25
N THR A 39 10.15 5.59 -6.63
CA THR A 39 10.43 4.49 -5.69
C THR A 39 9.59 4.59 -4.42
N LEU A 40 9.42 5.82 -3.89
CA LEU A 40 8.57 6.07 -2.72
C LEU A 40 7.09 5.79 -3.03
N VAL A 41 6.58 6.28 -4.16
CA VAL A 41 5.19 6.06 -4.60
C VAL A 41 4.92 4.56 -4.80
N ASP A 42 5.79 3.85 -5.52
CA ASP A 42 5.67 2.41 -5.75
C ASP A 42 5.68 1.61 -4.42
N GLY A 43 6.52 2.01 -3.47
CA GLY A 43 6.56 1.42 -2.14
C GLY A 43 5.26 1.59 -1.36
N VAL A 44 4.68 2.79 -1.36
CA VAL A 44 3.44 3.11 -0.62
C VAL A 44 2.22 2.39 -1.23
N THR A 45 2.09 2.40 -2.56
CA THR A 45 1.01 1.69 -3.27
C THR A 45 1.07 0.18 -3.00
N LYS A 46 2.28 -0.42 -3.03
CA LYS A 46 2.46 -1.86 -2.74
C LYS A 46 2.14 -2.23 -1.29
N LEU A 47 2.49 -1.39 -0.32
CA LEU A 47 2.17 -1.62 1.09
C LEU A 47 0.66 -1.61 1.35
N LYS A 48 -0.10 -0.80 0.61
CA LYS A 48 -1.57 -0.73 0.70
C LYS A 48 -2.27 -1.85 -0.09
N ALA A 49 -1.65 -2.32 -1.17
CA ALA A 49 -2.08 -3.48 -1.94
C ALA A 49 -1.85 -4.83 -1.23
N LEU A 50 -1.07 -4.86 -0.14
CA LEU A 50 -1.07 -6.01 0.74
C LEU A 50 -2.50 -6.22 1.24
N PRO A 51 -3.12 -7.39 1.01
CA PRO A 51 -4.42 -7.67 1.55
C PRO A 51 -4.30 -7.58 3.06
N ASN A 52 -4.85 -6.49 3.63
CA ASN A 52 -5.08 -6.35 5.05
C ASN A 52 -5.53 -7.71 5.56
N GLY A 53 -4.71 -8.28 6.46
CA GLY A 53 -4.84 -9.62 7.02
C GLY A 53 -6.24 -9.89 7.54
N THR A 54 -7.09 -10.25 6.59
CA THR A 54 -8.15 -11.25 6.56
C THR A 54 -9.13 -11.25 7.74
N LYS A 55 -10.27 -10.58 7.56
CA LYS A 55 -11.53 -11.02 8.19
C LYS A 55 -11.78 -12.53 7.98
N ASN A 56 -11.32 -13.09 6.86
CA ASN A 56 -11.42 -14.54 6.59
C ASN A 56 -10.47 -15.41 7.41
N GLN A 57 -9.41 -14.87 8.05
CA GLN A 57 -8.56 -15.69 8.93
C GLN A 57 -9.28 -15.98 10.25
N ALA A 58 -10.02 -15.01 10.79
CA ALA A 58 -10.88 -15.24 11.95
C ALA A 58 -11.99 -16.26 11.65
N GLU A 59 -12.59 -16.22 10.46
CA GLU A 59 -13.60 -17.21 10.04
C GLU A 59 -13.01 -18.61 9.84
N ASN A 60 -11.81 -18.71 9.26
CA ASN A 60 -11.14 -20.00 9.10
C ASN A 60 -10.78 -20.63 10.45
N ILE A 61 -10.28 -19.83 11.40
CA ILE A 61 -10.01 -20.28 12.77
C ILE A 61 -11.32 -20.71 13.46
N ARG A 62 -12.41 -19.94 13.30
CA ARG A 62 -13.72 -20.28 13.87
C ARG A 62 -14.28 -21.59 13.32
N LYS A 63 -14.16 -21.83 12.01
CA LYS A 63 -14.55 -23.10 11.37
C LYS A 63 -13.71 -24.27 11.87
N MET A 64 -12.41 -24.07 12.06
CA MET A 64 -11.51 -25.10 12.58
C MET A 64 -11.85 -25.48 14.04
N ILE A 65 -12.15 -24.51 14.90
CA ILE A 65 -12.56 -24.76 16.29
C ILE A 65 -13.89 -25.50 16.34
N LEU A 66 -14.88 -25.15 15.51
CA LEU A 66 -16.15 -25.87 15.44
C LEU A 66 -15.94 -27.34 15.02
N ALA A 67 -15.15 -27.59 13.98
CA ALA A 67 -14.88 -28.94 13.49
C ALA A 67 -14.11 -29.81 14.51
N MET A 68 -13.29 -29.20 15.37
CA MET A 68 -12.59 -29.91 16.46
C MET A 68 -13.48 -30.16 17.68
N ALA A 69 -14.57 -29.41 17.85
CA ALA A 69 -15.53 -29.60 18.94
C ALA A 69 -16.61 -30.67 18.62
N GLU A 70 -16.71 -31.08 17.36
CA GLU A 70 -17.57 -32.20 16.91
C GLU A 70 -16.84 -33.57 16.91
N ILE A 71 -15.60 -33.62 17.43
CA ILE A 71 -14.82 -34.85 17.67
C ILE A 71 -14.78 -35.17 19.17
#